data_AF-A0A183X4W3-F1
#
_entry.id   AF-A0A183X4W3-F1
#
_cell.length_a   1.000
_cell.length_b   1.000
_cell.length_c   1.000
_cell.angle_alpha   90.00
_cell.angle_beta   90.00
_cell.angle_gamma   90.00
#
_symmetry.space_group_name_H-M   'P 1'
#
loop_
_entity.id
_entity.type
_entity.pdbx_description
1 polymer ?
#
loop_
_entity_poly.entity_id
_entity_poly.type
_entity_poly.pdbx_seq_one_letter_code
_entity_poly.pdbx_strand_id
1 'polypeptide(L)'
;MEKLTDELTSSLIDDLRLDGDLDCMLADFPSREINHEFVLMIDKKLVPECDTGDPNHAKKLWITCAATAAAYVYKSVGESVSKPLRVWLSNAASAVILHGLLGELPTSSTRADTKKNTNRENLSIPDSVSDDLCDGYWYYGSWTAKNVASSSEMRGVLKAEMANACVSVMIASVVNYFEENRYTPSGFRKDSYAWRVLGSGIMEKYGLTNESDKTKAMLITGHWVSKLVVFGMATKDRKIRHPIRPVKRIGYKQSLDQMDISKYFNGVPAGFTYTRIAHAIAMRMVRSVCIPYFDNFSELIELRKLYRQIVDDPFHYHLDGEYLTGSPRTTISDTGNKLFGRLISYLSIFESRSELLLYPQLRMNGETREKHYLDYSDRWENILLVILDAISMPTELSLLDSLIKRCSDSNKHRLNDDMLKHCWNHYDVNGQTQEFIRKSFSSK
;
A
#
# COMPACT_ATOMS: atom_id res chain seq x y z
N MET A 1 21.77 4.37 -33.58
CA MET A 1 21.43 4.03 -32.18
C MET A 1 22.52 3.16 -31.61
N GLU A 2 22.63 1.90 -32.02
CA GLU A 2 23.76 0.94 -31.82
C GLU A 2 24.97 1.47 -31.04
N LYS A 3 25.85 2.30 -31.62
CA LYS A 3 27.04 2.82 -30.93
C LYS A 3 26.74 3.48 -29.56
N LEU A 4 25.71 4.32 -29.46
CA LEU A 4 25.28 4.91 -28.18
C LEU A 4 24.77 3.83 -27.22
N THR A 5 24.03 2.87 -27.75
CA THR A 5 23.44 1.74 -27.02
C THR A 5 24.51 0.80 -26.45
N ASP A 6 25.62 0.53 -27.16
CA ASP A 6 26.77 -0.22 -26.64
C ASP A 6 27.59 0.58 -25.61
N GLU A 7 27.78 1.89 -25.81
CA GLU A 7 28.46 2.76 -24.83
C GLU A 7 27.69 2.83 -23.50
N LEU A 8 26.35 2.97 -23.55
CA LEU A 8 25.47 2.93 -22.36
C LEU A 8 25.46 1.54 -21.69
N THR A 9 25.48 0.47 -22.48
CA THR A 9 25.56 -0.91 -21.98
C THR A 9 26.83 -1.14 -21.17
N SER A 10 27.96 -0.63 -21.66
CA SER A 10 29.27 -0.82 -21.03
C SER A 10 29.33 -0.18 -19.64
N SER A 11 28.86 1.07 -19.49
CA SER A 11 28.82 1.74 -18.17
C SER A 11 28.02 0.93 -17.14
N LEU A 12 26.84 0.43 -17.50
CA LEU A 12 26.00 -0.31 -16.55
C LEU A 12 26.66 -1.62 -16.09
N ILE A 13 27.48 -2.26 -16.94
CA ILE A 13 28.20 -3.50 -16.60
C ILE A 13 29.32 -3.22 -15.60
N ASP A 14 30.06 -2.13 -15.77
CA ASP A 14 31.15 -1.76 -14.87
C ASP A 14 30.64 -1.31 -13.49
N ASP A 15 29.51 -0.61 -13.44
CA ASP A 15 28.89 -0.13 -12.20
C ASP A 15 28.20 -1.26 -11.38
N LEU A 16 27.83 -2.40 -11.99
CA LEU A 16 27.03 -3.48 -11.36
C LEU A 16 27.84 -4.51 -10.55
N ARG A 17 28.29 -4.11 -9.34
CA ARG A 17 28.74 -5.01 -8.25
C ARG A 17 28.06 -4.62 -6.93
N LEU A 18 27.51 -5.58 -6.16
CA LEU A 18 26.52 -5.33 -5.10
C LEU A 18 26.60 -6.29 -3.90
N ASP A 19 26.66 -5.74 -2.67
CA ASP A 19 26.48 -6.42 -1.36
C ASP A 19 26.00 -5.41 -0.27
N GLY A 20 24.76 -5.56 0.26
CA GLY A 20 24.17 -4.95 1.50
C GLY A 20 24.07 -3.39 1.69
N ASP A 21 23.39 -2.80 2.70
CA ASP A 21 22.07 -3.08 3.36
C ASP A 21 21.53 -1.83 4.18
N LEU A 22 20.22 -1.76 4.57
CA LEU A 22 19.49 -0.80 5.51
C LEU A 22 19.35 0.75 5.21
N ASP A 23 18.70 1.62 6.04
CA ASP A 23 17.24 1.83 6.42
C ASP A 23 16.93 3.15 7.26
N CYS A 24 15.65 3.56 7.44
CA CYS A 24 14.99 4.64 8.28
C CYS A 24 15.27 6.17 8.03
N MET A 25 14.41 7.23 8.18
CA MET A 25 12.96 7.60 8.48
C MET A 25 12.78 9.17 8.24
N LEU A 26 11.77 9.97 7.75
CA LEU A 26 10.34 10.05 7.22
C LEU A 26 10.25 11.23 6.13
N ALA A 27 9.18 11.94 5.66
CA ALA A 27 7.72 12.12 5.97
C ALA A 27 6.83 12.93 4.92
N ASP A 28 5.51 12.58 4.82
CA ASP A 28 4.26 13.41 4.56
C ASP A 28 3.86 14.11 3.20
N PHE A 29 2.74 13.59 2.60
CA PHE A 29 1.65 14.23 1.77
C PHE A 29 1.93 15.00 0.44
N PRO A 30 0.92 15.20 -0.47
CA PRO A 30 -0.22 14.35 -0.88
C PRO A 30 -0.32 14.14 -2.42
N SER A 31 -1.20 13.23 -2.86
CA SER A 31 -1.35 12.78 -4.26
C SER A 31 -2.16 13.69 -5.22
N ARG A 32 -1.75 13.75 -6.49
CA ARG A 32 -2.60 14.07 -7.67
C ARG A 32 -2.32 13.07 -8.80
N GLU A 33 -3.18 13.08 -9.83
CA GLU A 33 -3.10 12.21 -11.02
C GLU A 33 -1.76 12.36 -11.75
N ILE A 34 -1.25 11.26 -12.33
CA ILE A 34 -0.01 11.30 -13.12
C ILE A 34 -0.28 11.91 -14.50
N ASN A 35 0.42 13.01 -14.77
CA ASN A 35 0.49 13.60 -16.11
C ASN A 35 1.23 12.66 -17.09
N HIS A 36 0.79 12.63 -18.35
CA HIS A 36 1.35 11.74 -19.38
C HIS A 36 2.85 11.96 -19.68
N GLU A 37 3.45 13.06 -19.19
CA GLU A 37 4.90 13.30 -19.23
C GLU A 37 5.73 12.23 -18.48
N PHE A 38 5.15 11.53 -17.50
CA PHE A 38 5.86 10.57 -16.63
C PHE A 38 5.65 9.10 -17.00
N VAL A 39 5.19 8.78 -18.21
CA VAL A 39 4.97 7.40 -18.67
C VAL A 39 6.29 6.77 -19.13
N LEU A 40 6.57 5.52 -18.73
CA LEU A 40 7.77 4.79 -19.15
C LEU A 40 7.62 4.25 -20.59
N MET A 41 8.51 4.62 -21.50
CA MET A 41 8.56 4.07 -22.87
C MET A 41 9.70 3.07 -23.02
N ILE A 42 9.40 1.90 -23.62
CA ILE A 42 10.38 0.85 -23.95
C ILE A 42 10.44 0.66 -25.46
N ASP A 43 11.63 0.62 -26.06
CA ASP A 43 11.76 0.26 -27.48
C ASP A 43 11.63 -1.26 -27.66
N LYS A 44 10.55 -1.68 -28.33
CA LYS A 44 10.22 -3.10 -28.55
C LYS A 44 11.31 -3.85 -29.35
N LYS A 45 12.16 -3.14 -30.09
CA LYS A 45 13.27 -3.73 -30.88
C LYS A 45 14.47 -4.12 -30.00
N LEU A 46 14.53 -3.65 -28.75
CA LEU A 46 15.59 -3.96 -27.79
C LEU A 46 15.11 -4.88 -26.65
N VAL A 47 13.82 -5.26 -26.66
CA VAL A 47 13.30 -6.33 -25.80
C VAL A 47 13.79 -7.68 -26.36
N PRO A 48 14.52 -8.50 -25.58
CA PRO A 48 15.03 -9.79 -26.05
C PRO A 48 13.92 -10.82 -26.23
N GLU A 49 13.96 -11.56 -27.35
CA GLU A 49 13.09 -12.73 -27.54
C GLU A 49 13.39 -13.80 -26.49
N CYS A 50 12.34 -14.45 -25.99
CA CYS A 50 12.40 -15.33 -24.81
C CYS A 50 13.27 -16.58 -24.98
N ASP A 51 13.52 -17.02 -26.21
CA ASP A 51 14.08 -18.34 -26.53
C ASP A 51 15.53 -18.27 -27.08
N THR A 52 16.28 -17.24 -26.69
CA THR A 52 17.72 -17.14 -26.99
C THR A 52 18.55 -18.10 -26.12
N GLY A 53 19.13 -19.12 -26.75
CA GLY A 53 19.78 -20.26 -26.06
C GLY A 53 21.08 -19.98 -25.28
N ASP A 54 21.60 -18.75 -25.28
CA ASP A 54 22.70 -18.34 -24.39
C ASP A 54 22.18 -17.34 -23.33
N PRO A 55 22.13 -17.74 -22.04
CA PRO A 55 21.78 -16.85 -20.94
C PRO A 55 22.65 -15.59 -20.82
N ASN A 56 23.92 -15.62 -21.28
CA ASN A 56 24.81 -14.45 -21.21
C ASN A 56 24.48 -13.42 -22.28
N HIS A 57 24.24 -13.85 -23.52
CA HIS A 57 23.71 -13.00 -24.59
C HIS A 57 22.37 -12.36 -24.18
N ALA A 58 21.42 -13.18 -23.70
CA ALA A 58 20.13 -12.68 -23.21
C ALA A 58 20.30 -11.67 -22.06
N LYS A 59 21.22 -11.93 -21.11
CA LYS A 59 21.58 -10.98 -20.04
C LYS A 59 22.14 -9.66 -20.58
N LYS A 60 23.05 -9.69 -21.57
CA LYS A 60 23.59 -8.46 -22.19
C LYS A 60 22.44 -7.64 -22.80
N LEU A 61 21.58 -8.25 -23.62
CA LEU A 61 20.48 -7.53 -24.27
C LEU A 61 19.50 -6.91 -23.27
N TRP A 62 19.16 -7.60 -22.16
CA TRP A 62 18.33 -7.03 -21.09
C TRP A 62 19.01 -5.85 -20.37
N ILE A 63 20.32 -5.90 -20.17
CA ILE A 63 21.11 -4.77 -19.64
C ILE A 63 21.10 -3.59 -20.62
N THR A 64 21.26 -3.86 -21.92
CA THR A 64 21.19 -2.87 -23.00
C THR A 64 19.82 -2.17 -23.06
N CYS A 65 18.72 -2.93 -22.94
CA CYS A 65 17.37 -2.38 -22.85
C CYS A 65 17.21 -1.48 -21.61
N ALA A 66 17.65 -1.94 -20.44
CA ALA A 66 17.54 -1.20 -19.18
C ALA A 66 18.35 0.10 -19.16
N ALA A 67 19.61 0.06 -19.65
CA ALA A 67 20.46 1.24 -19.75
C ALA A 67 19.91 2.28 -20.75
N THR A 68 19.34 1.83 -21.87
CA THR A 68 18.75 2.74 -22.87
C THR A 68 17.42 3.34 -22.38
N ALA A 69 16.59 2.57 -21.67
CA ALA A 69 15.39 3.08 -20.99
C ALA A 69 15.74 4.13 -19.94
N ALA A 70 16.77 3.90 -19.12
CA ALA A 70 17.26 4.86 -18.15
C ALA A 70 17.78 6.15 -18.82
N ALA A 71 18.46 6.04 -19.97
CA ALA A 71 18.93 7.18 -20.74
C ALA A 71 17.80 7.96 -21.46
N TYR A 72 16.70 7.30 -21.85
CA TYR A 72 15.46 7.97 -22.27
C TYR A 72 14.80 8.72 -21.11
N VAL A 73 14.66 8.06 -19.95
CA VAL A 73 14.04 8.66 -18.76
C VAL A 73 14.85 9.84 -18.22
N TYR A 74 16.18 9.80 -18.24
CA TYR A 74 17.01 10.93 -17.85
C TYR A 74 16.77 12.19 -18.70
N LYS A 75 16.53 12.00 -20.01
CA LYS A 75 16.46 13.09 -20.98
C LYS A 75 15.07 13.63 -21.24
N SER A 76 14.07 12.76 -21.46
CA SER A 76 12.73 13.19 -21.88
C SER A 76 11.69 13.16 -20.77
N VAL A 77 11.71 12.16 -19.87
CA VAL A 77 10.81 12.12 -18.71
C VAL A 77 11.34 13.00 -17.57
N GLY A 78 12.66 13.07 -17.44
CA GLY A 78 13.35 13.78 -16.38
C GLY A 78 13.55 15.29 -16.62
N GLU A 79 13.21 15.81 -17.80
CA GLU A 79 13.55 17.19 -18.20
C GLU A 79 12.85 18.24 -17.32
N SER A 80 11.58 18.02 -16.99
CA SER A 80 10.73 18.92 -16.20
C SER A 80 10.97 18.85 -14.67
N VAL A 81 11.80 17.92 -14.18
CA VAL A 81 12.02 17.66 -12.75
C VAL A 81 13.44 17.98 -12.27
N SER A 82 13.59 18.07 -10.94
CA SER A 82 14.85 18.36 -10.26
C SER A 82 15.95 17.34 -10.61
N LYS A 83 17.22 17.76 -10.56
CA LYS A 83 18.34 16.88 -10.90
C LYS A 83 18.39 15.60 -10.04
N PRO A 84 18.15 15.63 -8.71
CA PRO A 84 18.06 14.40 -7.92
C PRO A 84 16.91 13.48 -8.35
N LEU A 85 15.72 14.04 -8.63
CA LEU A 85 14.56 13.25 -9.07
C LEU A 85 14.80 12.63 -10.46
N ARG A 86 15.42 13.37 -11.37
CA ARG A 86 15.86 12.89 -12.70
C ARG A 86 16.82 11.69 -12.57
N VAL A 87 17.82 11.77 -11.69
CA VAL A 87 18.76 10.66 -11.42
C VAL A 87 18.01 9.46 -10.81
N TRP A 88 17.12 9.68 -9.85
CA TRP A 88 16.30 8.60 -9.26
C TRP A 88 15.43 7.88 -10.30
N LEU A 89 14.64 8.63 -11.09
CA LEU A 89 13.77 8.06 -12.13
C LEU A 89 14.55 7.25 -13.17
N SER A 90 15.77 7.69 -13.52
CA SER A 90 16.65 6.98 -14.45
C SER A 90 17.09 5.62 -13.90
N ASN A 91 17.53 5.58 -12.64
CA ASN A 91 17.90 4.33 -11.97
C ASN A 91 16.69 3.41 -11.78
N ALA A 92 15.53 3.98 -11.46
CA ALA A 92 14.27 3.26 -11.35
C ALA A 92 13.84 2.62 -12.68
N ALA A 93 14.01 3.30 -13.82
CA ALA A 93 13.70 2.76 -15.14
C ALA A 93 14.60 1.56 -15.51
N SER A 94 15.87 1.57 -15.09
CA SER A 94 16.74 0.40 -15.20
C SER A 94 16.29 -0.73 -14.27
N ALA A 95 16.01 -0.42 -12.99
CA ALA A 95 15.64 -1.40 -11.97
C ALA A 95 14.31 -2.13 -12.26
N VAL A 96 13.26 -1.41 -12.68
CA VAL A 96 11.94 -1.99 -12.97
C VAL A 96 12.00 -3.03 -14.11
N ILE A 97 12.84 -2.77 -15.12
CA ILE A 97 13.12 -3.70 -16.22
C ILE A 97 13.99 -4.87 -15.72
N LEU A 98 15.10 -4.60 -15.02
CA LEU A 98 16.07 -5.64 -14.64
C LEU A 98 15.51 -6.65 -13.62
N HIS A 99 14.66 -6.21 -12.69
CA HIS A 99 13.98 -7.05 -11.72
C HIS A 99 12.67 -7.67 -12.26
N GLY A 100 12.26 -7.33 -13.49
CA GLY A 100 11.07 -7.91 -14.14
C GLY A 100 9.75 -7.51 -13.49
N LEU A 101 9.67 -6.28 -12.96
CA LEU A 101 8.48 -5.72 -12.28
C LEU A 101 7.42 -5.19 -13.25
N LEU A 102 7.70 -5.20 -14.56
CA LEU A 102 6.75 -4.87 -15.63
C LEU A 102 5.98 -6.13 -16.04
N GLY A 103 4.67 -6.00 -16.26
CA GLY A 103 3.79 -7.09 -16.66
C GLY A 103 3.03 -6.77 -17.94
N GLU A 104 2.88 -7.75 -18.82
CA GLU A 104 2.14 -7.63 -20.07
C GLU A 104 1.16 -8.79 -20.30
N LEU A 105 0.10 -8.54 -21.07
CA LEU A 105 -0.78 -9.56 -21.61
C LEU A 105 -0.08 -10.28 -22.78
N PRO A 106 -0.13 -11.63 -22.86
CA PRO A 106 0.37 -12.35 -24.01
C PRO A 106 -0.44 -11.98 -25.26
N THR A 107 0.24 -11.57 -26.32
CA THR A 107 -0.38 -11.32 -27.63
C THR A 107 -1.08 -12.58 -28.12
N SER A 108 -2.39 -12.51 -28.33
CA SER A 108 -3.13 -13.52 -29.07
C SER A 108 -2.68 -13.49 -30.54
N SER A 109 -2.31 -14.64 -31.09
CA SER A 109 -1.77 -14.81 -32.45
C SER A 109 -2.83 -14.65 -33.55
N THR A 110 -3.85 -13.82 -33.31
CA THR A 110 -5.03 -13.63 -34.16
C THR A 110 -5.37 -12.16 -34.46
N ARG A 111 -4.69 -11.17 -33.83
CA ARG A 111 -4.66 -9.79 -34.36
C ARG A 111 -3.68 -9.73 -35.54
N ALA A 112 -4.16 -10.13 -36.71
CA ALA A 112 -3.40 -10.11 -37.97
C ALA A 112 -3.02 -8.68 -38.39
N ASP A 113 -1.96 -8.57 -39.21
CA ASP A 113 -1.29 -7.34 -39.64
C ASP A 113 -2.23 -6.27 -40.23
N THR A 114 -2.75 -5.41 -39.36
CA THR A 114 -3.55 -4.26 -39.77
C THR A 114 -2.62 -3.13 -40.19
N LYS A 115 -2.15 -3.20 -41.45
CA LYS A 115 -1.18 -2.29 -42.08
C LYS A 115 -1.46 -0.82 -41.76
N LYS A 116 -0.69 -0.22 -40.82
CA LYS A 116 -0.60 1.24 -40.71
C LYS A 116 0.22 1.75 -41.89
N ASN A 117 -0.45 2.42 -42.82
CA ASN A 117 0.18 3.00 -44.01
C ASN A 117 1.27 4.01 -43.65
N THR A 118 2.34 4.03 -44.45
CA THR A 118 3.40 5.05 -44.40
C THR A 118 2.82 6.45 -44.62
N ASN A 119 2.72 7.24 -43.56
CA ASN A 119 2.46 8.67 -43.59
C ASN A 119 3.40 9.38 -42.61
N ARG A 120 3.82 10.59 -42.96
CA ARG A 120 4.97 11.33 -42.38
C ARG A 120 5.03 11.33 -40.85
N GLU A 121 6.23 11.10 -40.33
CA GLU A 121 6.58 11.25 -38.91
C GLU A 121 6.33 12.68 -38.40
N ASN A 122 5.42 12.85 -37.44
CA ASN A 122 5.31 14.08 -36.64
C ASN A 122 6.02 13.86 -35.29
N LEU A 123 7.31 14.22 -35.24
CA LEU A 123 8.25 13.94 -34.15
C LEU A 123 8.00 14.70 -32.82
N SER A 124 6.74 15.09 -32.54
CA SER A 124 6.38 16.05 -31.48
C SER A 124 5.40 15.51 -30.44
N ILE A 125 4.89 14.30 -30.61
CA ILE A 125 3.88 13.66 -29.74
C ILE A 125 4.29 12.18 -29.59
N PRO A 126 4.25 11.58 -28.39
CA PRO A 126 4.37 10.13 -28.27
C PRO A 126 3.24 9.44 -29.06
N ASP A 127 3.55 8.34 -29.75
CA ASP A 127 2.57 7.61 -30.56
C ASP A 127 1.31 7.28 -29.75
N SER A 128 0.14 7.38 -30.38
CA SER A 128 -1.13 7.09 -29.72
C SER A 128 -1.17 5.64 -29.25
N VAL A 129 -1.12 5.46 -27.92
CA VAL A 129 -1.12 4.16 -27.24
C VAL A 129 -2.34 3.37 -27.72
N SER A 130 -2.08 2.25 -28.40
CA SER A 130 -3.07 1.51 -29.19
C SER A 130 -3.13 0.02 -28.83
N ASP A 131 -2.32 -0.42 -27.87
CA ASP A 131 -2.21 -1.79 -27.40
C ASP A 131 -2.43 -1.80 -25.88
N ASP A 132 -3.62 -2.23 -25.45
CA ASP A 132 -4.02 -2.43 -24.03
C ASP A 132 -3.30 -3.63 -23.37
N LEU A 133 -2.06 -3.90 -23.78
CA LEU A 133 -1.26 -5.06 -23.38
C LEU A 133 -0.44 -4.82 -22.12
N CYS A 134 -0.23 -3.58 -21.70
CA CYS A 134 0.71 -3.22 -20.62
C CYS A 134 -0.02 -3.09 -19.27
N ASP A 135 0.51 -3.71 -18.22
CA ASP A 135 0.06 -3.49 -16.84
C ASP A 135 0.99 -2.51 -16.12
N GLY A 136 0.43 -1.34 -15.79
CA GLY A 136 1.17 -0.15 -15.33
C GLY A 136 1.20 0.95 -16.40
N TYR A 137 1.66 2.14 -16.00
CA TYR A 137 1.82 3.32 -16.87
C TYR A 137 3.13 3.23 -17.67
N TRP A 138 3.17 2.27 -18.59
CA TRP A 138 4.27 2.08 -19.53
C TRP A 138 3.76 1.59 -20.88
N TYR A 139 4.55 1.76 -21.95
CA TYR A 139 4.18 1.35 -23.31
C TYR A 139 5.40 1.02 -24.19
N TYR A 140 5.14 0.31 -25.29
CA TYR A 140 6.12 0.08 -26.35
C TYR A 140 6.13 1.25 -27.36
N GLY A 141 7.32 1.78 -27.65
CA GLY A 141 7.54 2.88 -28.60
C GLY A 141 8.84 2.72 -29.38
N SER A 142 9.52 3.83 -29.71
CA SER A 142 10.84 3.80 -30.35
C SER A 142 11.77 4.90 -29.82
N TRP A 143 13.00 4.50 -29.47
CA TRP A 143 14.03 5.40 -28.97
C TRP A 143 14.82 6.02 -30.12
N THR A 144 15.22 7.29 -29.95
CA THR A 144 15.94 8.08 -30.95
C THR A 144 17.07 8.88 -30.31
N ALA A 145 18.07 9.29 -31.09
CA ALA A 145 19.15 10.14 -30.60
C ALA A 145 18.68 11.53 -30.08
N LYS A 146 17.43 11.91 -30.39
CA LYS A 146 16.79 13.13 -29.85
C LYS A 146 16.25 12.92 -28.44
N ASN A 147 15.62 11.77 -28.16
CA ASN A 147 14.96 11.49 -26.87
C ASN A 147 15.78 10.62 -25.90
N VAL A 148 16.94 10.09 -26.30
CA VAL A 148 17.89 9.37 -25.42
C VAL A 148 19.10 10.25 -25.07
N ALA A 149 19.55 10.19 -23.81
CA ALA A 149 20.78 10.81 -23.32
C ALA A 149 22.04 10.16 -23.92
N SER A 150 23.05 10.98 -24.20
CA SER A 150 24.38 10.52 -24.60
C SER A 150 25.10 9.76 -23.48
N SER A 151 26.06 8.93 -23.84
CA SER A 151 26.98 8.26 -22.89
C SER A 151 27.74 9.24 -22.00
N SER A 152 27.99 10.46 -22.47
CA SER A 152 28.53 11.57 -21.68
C SER A 152 27.54 12.19 -20.69
N GLU A 153 26.26 12.29 -21.03
CA GLU A 153 25.20 12.79 -20.14
C GLU A 153 24.88 11.79 -19.01
N MET A 154 25.01 10.49 -19.28
CA MET A 154 24.69 9.40 -18.34
C MET A 154 25.85 9.00 -17.42
N ARG A 155 27.06 9.56 -17.62
CA ARG A 155 28.25 9.21 -16.84
C ARG A 155 28.08 9.51 -15.35
N GLY A 156 28.04 8.48 -14.52
CA GLY A 156 27.80 8.60 -13.07
C GLY A 156 26.35 8.92 -12.68
N VAL A 157 25.41 8.87 -13.62
CA VAL A 157 23.96 8.94 -13.34
C VAL A 157 23.47 7.60 -12.84
N LEU A 158 23.90 6.50 -13.47
CA LEU A 158 23.47 5.15 -13.13
C LEU A 158 24.36 4.59 -12.03
N LYS A 159 23.72 3.91 -11.08
CA LYS A 159 24.32 3.43 -9.83
C LYS A 159 23.66 2.13 -9.43
N ALA A 160 24.42 1.03 -9.48
CA ALA A 160 23.92 -0.29 -9.09
C ALA A 160 23.31 -0.30 -7.68
N GLU A 161 23.97 0.37 -6.74
CA GLU A 161 23.54 0.56 -5.34
C GLU A 161 22.12 1.16 -5.18
N MET A 162 21.61 1.84 -6.22
CA MET A 162 20.23 2.37 -6.23
C MET A 162 19.18 1.34 -6.62
N ALA A 163 19.53 0.23 -7.27
CA ALA A 163 18.54 -0.70 -7.83
C ALA A 163 17.59 -1.27 -6.78
N ASN A 164 18.13 -1.80 -5.67
CA ASN A 164 17.33 -2.29 -4.55
C ASN A 164 16.52 -1.17 -3.87
N ALA A 165 17.05 0.06 -3.82
CA ALA A 165 16.32 1.20 -3.26
C ALA A 165 15.11 1.60 -4.10
N CYS A 166 15.28 1.65 -5.43
CA CYS A 166 14.18 1.88 -6.36
C CYS A 166 13.13 0.76 -6.28
N VAL A 167 13.56 -0.50 -6.19
CA VAL A 167 12.65 -1.67 -6.02
C VAL A 167 11.87 -1.61 -4.70
N SER A 168 12.52 -1.27 -3.58
CA SER A 168 11.84 -1.07 -2.29
C SER A 168 10.72 -0.02 -2.39
N VAL A 169 11.02 1.14 -3.01
CA VAL A 169 10.06 2.24 -3.18
C VAL A 169 8.91 1.86 -4.13
N MET A 170 9.20 1.14 -5.23
CA MET A 170 8.19 0.59 -6.14
C MET A 170 7.25 -0.40 -5.45
N ILE A 171 7.79 -1.39 -4.75
CA ILE A 171 7.00 -2.42 -4.08
C ILE A 171 6.19 -1.82 -2.93
N ALA A 172 6.78 -0.89 -2.17
CA ALA A 172 6.07 -0.17 -1.13
C ALA A 172 4.91 0.67 -1.69
N SER A 173 5.09 1.31 -2.85
CA SER A 173 4.02 2.01 -3.56
C SER A 173 2.83 1.10 -3.89
N VAL A 174 3.10 -0.11 -4.41
CA VAL A 174 2.06 -1.11 -4.73
C VAL A 174 1.41 -1.68 -3.46
N VAL A 175 2.16 -1.85 -2.36
CA VAL A 175 1.59 -2.20 -1.04
C VAL A 175 0.64 -1.10 -0.55
N ASN A 176 1.00 0.19 -0.67
CA ASN A 176 0.12 1.28 -0.25
C ASN A 176 -1.12 1.43 -1.15
N TYR A 177 -1.01 1.07 -2.44
CA TYR A 177 -2.18 0.92 -3.29
C TYR A 177 -3.11 -0.19 -2.75
N PHE A 178 -2.57 -1.32 -2.31
CA PHE A 178 -3.36 -2.38 -1.69
C PHE A 178 -3.99 -1.96 -0.34
N GLU A 179 -3.27 -1.20 0.49
CA GLU A 179 -3.74 -0.77 1.82
C GLU A 179 -4.67 0.46 1.82
N GLU A 180 -4.50 1.40 0.89
CA GLU A 180 -5.17 2.72 0.88
C GLU A 180 -5.75 3.17 -0.47
N ASN A 181 -5.62 2.36 -1.53
CA ASN A 181 -5.91 2.72 -2.94
C ASN A 181 -5.15 3.97 -3.41
N ARG A 182 -3.90 4.11 -2.97
CA ARG A 182 -2.98 5.20 -3.34
C ARG A 182 -1.55 4.70 -3.42
N TYR A 183 -0.87 4.99 -4.52
CA TYR A 183 0.56 4.71 -4.73
C TYR A 183 1.51 5.51 -3.80
N THR A 184 0.99 6.40 -2.95
CA THR A 184 1.74 7.15 -1.94
C THR A 184 0.97 7.17 -0.62
N PRO A 185 1.62 6.99 0.54
CA PRO A 185 0.96 6.93 1.85
C PRO A 185 0.21 8.22 2.19
N SER A 186 -0.97 8.07 2.77
CA SER A 186 -1.86 9.18 3.12
C SER A 186 -1.55 9.84 4.48
N GLY A 187 -0.35 9.67 5.04
CA GLY A 187 0.14 10.33 6.27
C GLY A 187 -0.55 9.93 7.59
N PHE A 188 -1.82 9.51 7.54
CA PHE A 188 -2.60 9.04 8.69
C PHE A 188 -2.14 7.69 9.23
N ARG A 189 -1.44 6.91 8.40
CA ARG A 189 -0.78 5.65 8.78
C ARG A 189 0.72 5.82 8.91
N LYS A 190 1.14 6.35 10.05
CA LYS A 190 2.58 6.47 10.40
C LYS A 190 3.25 5.11 10.68
N ASP A 191 2.48 4.04 10.56
CA ASP A 191 2.87 2.63 10.63
C ASP A 191 2.82 1.90 9.27
N SER A 192 2.44 2.55 8.16
CA SER A 192 2.36 1.88 6.85
C SER A 192 3.75 1.47 6.33
N TYR A 193 3.80 0.47 5.45
CA TYR A 193 5.08 0.06 4.84
C TYR A 193 5.66 1.15 3.94
N ALA A 194 4.84 1.78 3.11
CA ALA A 194 5.28 2.90 2.27
C ALA A 194 5.61 4.17 3.06
N TRP A 195 4.96 4.36 4.21
CA TRP A 195 5.33 5.42 5.13
C TRP A 195 6.77 5.23 5.66
N ARG A 196 7.11 4.02 6.14
CA ARG A 196 8.49 3.69 6.53
C ARG A 196 9.48 3.87 5.37
N VAL A 197 9.14 3.39 4.17
CA VAL A 197 10.04 3.37 3.00
C VAL A 197 10.24 4.74 2.35
N LEU A 198 9.22 5.60 2.25
CA LEU A 198 9.43 7.01 1.85
C LEU A 198 10.39 7.73 2.80
N GLY A 199 10.37 7.30 4.06
CA GLY A 199 11.25 7.83 5.05
C GLY A 199 12.68 7.35 5.02
N SER A 200 12.99 6.19 4.44
CA SER A 200 13.99 5.29 5.03
C SER A 200 15.47 5.68 4.83
N GLY A 201 15.80 6.96 4.72
CA GLY A 201 17.15 7.51 4.46
C GLY A 201 17.69 7.15 3.07
N ILE A 202 16.96 6.27 2.38
CA ILE A 202 17.40 5.52 1.21
C ILE A 202 17.32 6.37 -0.07
N MET A 203 16.54 7.45 -0.04
CA MET A 203 16.43 8.41 -1.13
C MET A 203 17.44 9.55 -0.95
N GLU A 204 17.64 9.95 0.30
CA GLU A 204 18.57 10.96 0.80
C GLU A 204 20.03 10.52 0.62
N LYS A 205 20.34 9.24 0.84
CA LYS A 205 21.62 8.59 0.50
C LYS A 205 22.04 8.85 -0.95
N TYR A 206 21.06 9.03 -1.85
CA TYR A 206 21.27 9.31 -3.27
C TYR A 206 20.90 10.75 -3.67
N GLY A 207 20.79 11.66 -2.68
CA GLY A 207 20.62 13.10 -2.87
C GLY A 207 19.18 13.59 -3.04
N LEU A 208 18.17 12.71 -2.95
CA LEU A 208 16.75 13.07 -3.06
C LEU A 208 16.17 13.48 -1.69
N THR A 209 16.60 14.64 -1.19
CA THR A 209 16.28 15.13 0.16
C THR A 209 14.97 15.92 0.27
N ASN A 210 14.27 16.18 -0.84
CA ASN A 210 13.02 16.95 -0.85
C ASN A 210 11.80 16.01 -0.78
N GLU A 211 10.98 16.10 0.27
CA GLU A 211 9.81 15.22 0.47
C GLU A 211 8.80 15.23 -0.69
N SER A 212 8.62 16.35 -1.38
CA SER A 212 7.75 16.43 -2.56
C SER A 212 8.33 15.61 -3.71
N ASP A 213 9.64 15.66 -3.91
CA ASP A 213 10.30 14.86 -4.94
C ASP A 213 10.44 13.37 -4.56
N LYS A 214 10.63 13.03 -3.27
CA LYS A 214 10.50 11.64 -2.78
C LYS A 214 9.10 11.08 -3.07
N THR A 215 8.07 11.86 -2.75
CA THR A 215 6.66 11.50 -2.97
C THR A 215 6.35 11.34 -4.46
N LYS A 216 6.83 12.25 -5.33
CA LYS A 216 6.76 12.11 -6.80
C LYS A 216 7.50 10.87 -7.30
N ALA A 217 8.70 10.59 -6.79
CA ALA A 217 9.46 9.40 -7.16
C ALA A 217 8.69 8.11 -6.85
N MET A 218 8.12 7.98 -5.65
CA MET A 218 7.28 6.82 -5.32
C MET A 218 6.01 6.76 -6.19
N LEU A 219 5.33 7.90 -6.38
CA LEU A 219 4.12 8.00 -7.21
C LEU A 219 4.39 7.52 -8.63
N ILE A 220 5.40 8.07 -9.31
CA ILE A 220 5.75 7.79 -10.71
C ILE A 220 6.22 6.34 -10.87
N THR A 221 7.23 5.93 -10.07
CA THR A 221 7.85 4.61 -10.25
C THR A 221 6.92 3.47 -9.84
N GLY A 222 6.02 3.68 -8.87
CA GLY A 222 4.99 2.71 -8.50
C GLY A 222 3.91 2.53 -9.56
N HIS A 223 3.55 3.58 -10.31
CA HIS A 223 2.60 3.45 -11.42
C HIS A 223 3.17 2.67 -12.61
N TRP A 224 4.50 2.68 -12.84
CA TRP A 224 5.13 1.86 -13.89
C TRP A 224 5.03 0.36 -13.63
N VAL A 225 4.87 -0.05 -12.37
CA VAL A 225 4.98 -1.44 -11.92
C VAL A 225 3.68 -2.21 -12.15
N SER A 226 3.79 -3.45 -12.61
CA SER A 226 2.67 -4.38 -12.63
C SER A 226 2.31 -4.81 -11.22
N LYS A 227 1.09 -4.46 -10.81
CA LYS A 227 0.55 -4.80 -9.50
C LYS A 227 0.45 -6.31 -9.34
N LEU A 228 -0.05 -6.99 -10.37
CA LEU A 228 -0.20 -8.44 -10.43
C LEU A 228 1.14 -9.19 -10.36
N VAL A 229 2.22 -8.63 -10.92
CA VAL A 229 3.57 -9.19 -10.76
C VAL A 229 4.04 -9.11 -9.30
N VAL A 230 3.89 -7.96 -8.64
CA VAL A 230 4.25 -7.80 -7.21
C VAL A 230 3.40 -8.70 -6.31
N PHE A 231 2.10 -8.83 -6.57
CA PHE A 231 1.24 -9.75 -5.81
C PHE A 231 1.63 -11.22 -6.05
N GLY A 232 1.97 -11.60 -7.29
CA GLY A 232 2.49 -12.93 -7.60
C GLY A 232 3.83 -13.26 -6.89
N MET A 233 4.67 -12.26 -6.64
CA MET A 233 5.87 -12.42 -5.81
C MET A 233 5.51 -12.60 -4.32
N ALA A 234 4.54 -11.84 -3.82
CA ALA A 234 4.12 -11.83 -2.42
C ALA A 234 3.24 -13.01 -1.99
N THR A 235 2.54 -13.66 -2.93
CA THR A 235 1.55 -14.70 -2.62
C THR A 235 1.81 -15.98 -3.42
N LYS A 236 3.03 -16.51 -3.37
CA LYS A 236 3.47 -17.71 -4.13
C LYS A 236 2.53 -18.93 -3.96
N ASP A 237 1.87 -19.06 -2.82
CA ASP A 237 0.91 -20.13 -2.53
C ASP A 237 -0.52 -19.85 -3.05
N ARG A 238 -0.89 -18.59 -3.30
CA ARG A 238 -2.20 -18.19 -3.85
C ARG A 238 -2.11 -18.17 -5.39
N LYS A 239 -2.90 -19.02 -6.04
CA LYS A 239 -2.96 -19.12 -7.52
C LYS A 239 -3.72 -17.94 -8.14
N ILE A 240 -3.08 -16.77 -8.25
CA ILE A 240 -3.58 -15.64 -9.05
C ILE A 240 -3.77 -16.11 -10.49
N ARG A 241 -5.01 -16.11 -11.00
CA ARG A 241 -5.37 -16.63 -12.33
C ARG A 241 -5.43 -15.53 -13.40
N HIS A 242 -4.52 -14.57 -13.37
CA HIS A 242 -4.50 -13.49 -14.35
C HIS A 242 -3.67 -13.87 -15.60
N PRO A 243 -4.09 -13.50 -16.82
CA PRO A 243 -3.31 -13.72 -18.04
C PRO A 243 -2.00 -12.90 -18.13
N ILE A 244 -1.85 -11.83 -17.33
CA ILE A 244 -0.65 -10.99 -17.29
C ILE A 244 0.58 -11.80 -16.85
N ARG A 245 1.72 -11.56 -17.50
CA ARG A 245 3.01 -12.21 -17.25
C ARG A 245 4.12 -11.17 -17.12
N PRO A 246 5.18 -11.42 -16.33
CA PRO A 246 6.36 -10.56 -16.34
C PRO A 246 6.96 -10.45 -17.75
N VAL A 247 7.18 -9.22 -18.23
CA VAL A 247 7.83 -8.90 -19.52
C VAL A 247 9.22 -9.54 -19.61
N LYS A 248 9.92 -9.60 -18.47
CA LYS A 248 11.24 -10.23 -18.34
C LYS A 248 11.16 -11.48 -17.48
N ARG A 249 11.50 -12.64 -18.07
CA ARG A 249 11.61 -13.92 -17.33
C ARG A 249 12.97 -14.18 -16.68
N ILE A 250 14.05 -13.56 -17.17
CA ILE A 250 15.44 -13.85 -16.76
C ILE A 250 15.90 -12.84 -15.68
N GLY A 251 15.22 -12.84 -14.53
CA GLY A 251 15.53 -11.99 -13.37
C GLY A 251 16.55 -12.62 -12.40
N TYR A 252 17.30 -11.78 -11.68
CA TYR A 252 18.08 -12.22 -10.51
C TYR A 252 17.10 -12.59 -9.39
N LYS A 253 16.93 -13.90 -9.11
CA LYS A 253 16.03 -14.37 -8.03
C LYS A 253 16.38 -13.83 -6.63
N GLN A 254 17.68 -13.65 -6.36
CA GLN A 254 18.20 -13.62 -4.99
C GLN A 254 17.72 -12.47 -4.09
N SER A 255 17.42 -11.27 -4.60
CA SER A 255 17.04 -10.13 -3.73
C SER A 255 15.54 -10.04 -3.41
N LEU A 256 14.67 -10.57 -4.26
CA LEU A 256 13.21 -10.51 -4.04
C LEU A 256 12.73 -11.57 -3.06
N ASP A 257 13.41 -12.73 -2.99
CA ASP A 257 13.09 -13.79 -2.02
C ASP A 257 13.38 -13.40 -0.55
N GLN A 258 14.07 -12.27 -0.31
CA GLN A 258 14.34 -11.72 1.04
C GLN A 258 13.29 -10.70 1.50
N MET A 259 12.50 -10.13 0.59
CA MET A 259 11.47 -9.14 0.92
C MET A 259 10.17 -9.82 1.36
N ASP A 260 10.04 -10.15 2.65
CA ASP A 260 8.74 -10.57 3.22
C ASP A 260 7.77 -9.38 3.28
N ILE A 261 7.11 -9.17 2.15
CA ILE A 261 5.97 -8.25 1.95
C ILE A 261 4.63 -8.99 2.09
N SER A 262 4.64 -10.32 2.12
CA SER A 262 3.47 -11.21 2.22
C SER A 262 2.52 -10.79 3.34
N LYS A 263 3.07 -10.45 4.51
CA LYS A 263 2.33 -9.96 5.69
C LYS A 263 1.45 -8.72 5.44
N TYR A 264 1.81 -7.85 4.50
CA TYR A 264 1.03 -6.65 4.18
C TYR A 264 -0.22 -6.95 3.35
N PHE A 265 -0.27 -8.13 2.70
CA PHE A 265 -1.40 -8.62 1.89
C PHE A 265 -2.33 -9.59 2.64
N ASN A 266 -2.13 -9.68 3.96
CA ASN A 266 -2.97 -10.45 4.90
C ASN A 266 -3.82 -9.51 5.79
N GLY A 267 -3.78 -8.20 5.56
CA GLY A 267 -4.59 -7.21 6.26
C GLY A 267 -5.93 -6.93 5.59
N VAL A 268 -6.72 -6.04 6.19
CA VAL A 268 -7.93 -5.50 5.55
C VAL A 268 -7.50 -4.54 4.41
N PRO A 269 -7.95 -4.78 3.17
CA PRO A 269 -7.54 -4.03 1.99
C PRO A 269 -8.20 -2.64 1.92
N ALA A 270 -7.72 -1.84 0.97
CA ALA A 270 -8.39 -0.61 0.57
C ALA A 270 -9.84 -0.88 0.14
N GLY A 271 -10.73 0.02 0.55
CA GLY A 271 -12.18 -0.12 0.41
C GLY A 271 -12.89 -0.43 1.73
N PHE A 272 -12.21 -1.07 2.69
CA PHE A 272 -12.75 -1.45 4.00
C PHE A 272 -12.13 -0.66 5.17
N THR A 273 -11.85 0.62 4.93
CA THR A 273 -11.19 1.54 5.89
C THR A 273 -12.00 1.74 7.18
N TYR A 274 -13.32 1.88 7.11
CA TYR A 274 -14.16 2.01 8.29
C TYR A 274 -14.17 0.73 9.12
N THR A 275 -14.34 -0.44 8.49
CA THR A 275 -14.25 -1.76 9.12
C THR A 275 -12.90 -1.97 9.80
N ARG A 276 -11.80 -1.59 9.13
CA ARG A 276 -10.44 -1.65 9.70
C ARG A 276 -10.30 -0.79 10.97
N ILE A 277 -10.75 0.46 10.94
CA ILE A 277 -10.66 1.37 12.09
C ILE A 277 -11.60 0.94 13.22
N ALA A 278 -12.85 0.60 12.91
CA ALA A 278 -13.85 0.16 13.87
C ALA A 278 -13.38 -1.11 14.61
N HIS A 279 -12.85 -2.09 13.88
CA HIS A 279 -12.29 -3.31 14.47
C HIS A 279 -11.08 -3.01 15.36
N ALA A 280 -10.19 -2.09 14.96
CA ALA A 280 -9.04 -1.70 15.77
C ALA A 280 -9.43 -1.07 17.13
N ILE A 281 -10.50 -0.27 17.17
CA ILE A 281 -11.02 0.29 18.43
C ILE A 281 -11.78 -0.77 19.23
N ALA A 282 -12.66 -1.54 18.58
CA ALA A 282 -13.45 -2.60 19.21
C ALA A 282 -12.55 -3.66 19.88
N MET A 283 -11.42 -4.02 19.27
CA MET A 283 -10.42 -4.92 19.86
C MET A 283 -9.86 -4.44 21.21
N ARG A 284 -9.82 -3.13 21.45
CA ARG A 284 -9.43 -2.52 22.74
C ARG A 284 -10.63 -2.43 23.68
N MET A 285 -11.74 -1.84 23.22
CA MET A 285 -12.98 -1.67 24.00
C MET A 285 -13.50 -3.01 24.57
N VAL A 286 -13.53 -4.08 23.77
CA VAL A 286 -14.02 -5.41 24.17
C VAL A 286 -13.11 -6.09 25.22
N ARG A 287 -11.88 -5.60 25.41
CA ARG A 287 -10.93 -6.00 26.47
C ARG A 287 -10.90 -5.03 27.65
N SER A 288 -11.61 -3.90 27.58
CA SER A 288 -11.71 -2.91 28.65
C SER A 288 -12.82 -3.27 29.65
N VAL A 289 -12.81 -2.63 30.82
CA VAL A 289 -13.91 -2.74 31.79
C VAL A 289 -15.22 -2.11 31.32
N CYS A 290 -15.23 -1.34 30.22
CA CYS A 290 -16.42 -0.68 29.69
C CYS A 290 -17.36 -1.62 28.94
N ILE A 291 -16.87 -2.77 28.45
CA ILE A 291 -17.64 -3.67 27.58
C ILE A 291 -18.97 -4.20 28.17
N PRO A 292 -19.15 -4.46 29.49
CA PRO A 292 -20.42 -4.96 30.02
C PRO A 292 -21.58 -3.96 29.89
N TYR A 293 -21.30 -2.68 29.63
CA TYR A 293 -22.32 -1.64 29.47
C TYR A 293 -22.57 -1.26 27.99
N PHE A 294 -21.89 -1.92 27.05
CA PHE A 294 -22.14 -1.71 25.62
C PHE A 294 -23.49 -2.31 25.21
N ASP A 295 -24.40 -1.48 24.68
CA ASP A 295 -25.80 -1.89 24.46
C ASP A 295 -26.02 -2.85 23.27
N ASN A 296 -25.08 -3.00 22.32
CA ASN A 296 -25.33 -3.79 21.09
C ASN A 296 -24.19 -4.74 20.70
N PHE A 297 -24.02 -5.83 21.46
CA PHE A 297 -23.03 -6.87 21.16
C PHE A 297 -23.17 -7.49 19.76
N SER A 298 -24.36 -7.48 19.16
CA SER A 298 -24.59 -8.07 17.83
C SER A 298 -23.79 -7.34 16.73
N GLU A 299 -23.76 -6.01 16.74
CA GLU A 299 -23.00 -5.21 15.77
C GLU A 299 -21.48 -5.43 15.91
N LEU A 300 -20.98 -5.62 17.14
CA LEU A 300 -19.57 -5.98 17.38
C LEU A 300 -19.24 -7.37 16.82
N ILE A 301 -20.14 -8.34 17.00
CA ILE A 301 -20.00 -9.71 16.46
C ILE A 301 -20.01 -9.69 14.93
N GLU A 302 -20.93 -8.95 14.28
CA GLU A 302 -20.97 -8.82 12.82
C GLU A 302 -19.74 -8.08 12.27
N LEU A 303 -19.27 -7.01 12.95
CA LEU A 303 -18.00 -6.34 12.62
C LEU A 303 -16.82 -7.33 12.64
N ARG A 304 -16.76 -8.23 13.64
CA ARG A 304 -15.69 -9.23 13.77
C ARG A 304 -15.81 -10.37 12.76
N LYS A 305 -17.03 -10.78 12.38
CA LYS A 305 -17.28 -11.72 11.28
C LYS A 305 -16.83 -11.13 9.95
N LEU A 306 -17.28 -9.91 9.62
CA LEU A 306 -16.89 -9.18 8.41
C LEU A 306 -15.38 -8.99 8.34
N TYR A 307 -14.73 -8.58 9.44
CA TYR A 307 -13.27 -8.45 9.51
C TYR A 307 -12.54 -9.77 9.20
N ARG A 308 -12.97 -10.90 9.78
CA ARG A 308 -12.37 -12.23 9.51
C ARG A 308 -12.59 -12.61 8.04
N GLN A 309 -13.82 -12.54 7.55
CA GLN A 309 -14.20 -12.83 6.15
C GLN A 309 -13.38 -12.03 5.11
N ILE A 310 -13.03 -10.78 5.42
CA ILE A 310 -12.15 -9.95 4.58
C ILE A 310 -10.69 -10.40 4.68
N VAL A 311 -10.20 -10.72 5.88
CA VAL A 311 -8.81 -11.15 6.14
C VAL A 311 -8.52 -12.54 5.56
N ASP A 312 -9.54 -13.40 5.42
CA ASP A 312 -9.42 -14.74 4.84
C ASP A 312 -9.14 -14.70 3.31
N ASP A 313 -9.72 -13.74 2.57
CA ASP A 313 -9.37 -13.44 1.15
C ASP A 313 -9.27 -11.93 0.83
N PRO A 314 -8.19 -11.25 1.25
CA PRO A 314 -8.04 -9.80 1.08
C PRO A 314 -8.06 -9.30 -0.37
N PHE A 315 -7.78 -10.17 -1.35
CA PHE A 315 -7.72 -9.78 -2.76
C PHE A 315 -9.12 -9.66 -3.38
N HIS A 316 -10.06 -10.53 -2.97
CA HIS A 316 -11.46 -10.44 -3.41
C HIS A 316 -12.19 -9.21 -2.83
N TYR A 317 -11.80 -8.75 -1.62
CA TYR A 317 -12.40 -7.59 -0.95
C TYR A 317 -11.70 -6.25 -1.24
N HIS A 318 -10.62 -6.22 -2.03
CA HIS A 318 -10.04 -4.95 -2.50
C HIS A 318 -10.99 -4.23 -3.48
N LEU A 319 -10.93 -2.91 -3.56
CA LEU A 319 -11.75 -2.10 -4.48
C LEU A 319 -11.67 -2.58 -5.94
N ASP A 320 -10.48 -2.96 -6.40
CA ASP A 320 -10.22 -3.43 -7.76
C ASP A 320 -10.14 -4.97 -7.81
N GLY A 321 -10.76 -5.66 -6.85
CA GLY A 321 -10.65 -7.11 -6.65
C GLY A 321 -11.01 -7.96 -7.87
N GLU A 322 -11.82 -7.44 -8.80
CA GLU A 322 -12.12 -8.09 -10.08
C GLU A 322 -10.90 -8.16 -11.01
N TYR A 323 -10.14 -7.07 -11.14
CA TYR A 323 -8.86 -7.06 -11.86
C TYR A 323 -7.78 -7.86 -11.10
N LEU A 324 -7.82 -7.89 -9.76
CA LEU A 324 -6.84 -8.64 -8.96
C LEU A 324 -7.05 -10.17 -9.00
N THR A 325 -8.29 -10.64 -9.11
CA THR A 325 -8.64 -12.06 -8.94
C THR A 325 -9.23 -12.72 -10.19
N GLY A 326 -9.70 -11.93 -11.17
CA GLY A 326 -10.51 -12.42 -12.29
C GLY A 326 -11.91 -12.91 -11.88
N SER A 327 -12.35 -12.63 -10.64
CA SER A 327 -13.66 -13.01 -10.11
C SER A 327 -14.56 -11.78 -9.95
N PRO A 328 -15.90 -11.88 -10.12
CA PRO A 328 -16.79 -10.74 -9.94
C PRO A 328 -16.60 -10.05 -8.58
N ARG A 329 -16.57 -8.71 -8.57
CA ARG A 329 -16.37 -7.92 -7.36
C ARG A 329 -17.44 -8.20 -6.30
N THR A 330 -17.03 -8.26 -5.04
CA THR A 330 -17.95 -8.42 -3.90
C THR A 330 -19.00 -7.31 -3.83
N THR A 331 -20.24 -7.68 -3.48
CA THR A 331 -21.36 -6.75 -3.23
C THR A 331 -21.38 -6.24 -1.78
N ILE A 332 -20.50 -6.75 -0.92
CA ILE A 332 -20.40 -6.36 0.49
C ILE A 332 -19.79 -4.97 0.58
N SER A 333 -20.43 -4.09 1.35
CA SER A 333 -20.02 -2.70 1.56
C SER A 333 -19.38 -2.49 2.94
N ASP A 334 -18.53 -1.47 3.05
CA ASP A 334 -17.82 -1.13 4.28
C ASP A 334 -18.76 -0.43 5.28
N THR A 335 -19.34 -1.21 6.19
CA THR A 335 -20.33 -0.75 7.17
C THR A 335 -19.77 -0.53 8.58
N GLY A 336 -18.45 -0.53 8.75
CA GLY A 336 -17.81 -0.32 10.07
C GLY A 336 -18.14 1.05 10.71
N ASN A 337 -18.58 2.02 9.90
CA ASN A 337 -19.01 3.34 10.36
C ASN A 337 -20.32 3.33 11.19
N LYS A 338 -21.08 2.22 11.19
CA LYS A 338 -22.30 2.05 12.02
C LYS A 338 -22.03 2.00 13.53
N LEU A 339 -20.76 1.84 13.93
CA LEU A 339 -20.33 1.75 15.33
C LEU A 339 -19.47 2.95 15.76
N PHE A 340 -19.30 3.95 14.90
CA PHE A 340 -18.33 5.01 15.14
C PHE A 340 -18.75 6.00 16.21
N GLY A 341 -20.04 6.25 16.45
CA GLY A 341 -20.48 7.10 17.56
C GLY A 341 -19.97 6.55 18.89
N ARG A 342 -20.27 5.29 19.19
CA ARG A 342 -19.90 4.64 20.46
C ARG A 342 -18.41 4.31 20.56
N LEU A 343 -17.79 3.88 19.46
CA LEU A 343 -16.36 3.57 19.44
C LEU A 343 -15.50 4.85 19.56
N ILE A 344 -15.89 5.96 18.94
CA ILE A 344 -15.20 7.24 19.13
C ILE A 344 -15.39 7.72 20.57
N SER A 345 -16.60 7.71 21.16
CA SER A 345 -16.78 8.11 22.57
C SER A 345 -15.93 7.29 23.55
N TYR A 346 -15.79 5.97 23.34
CA TYR A 346 -14.86 5.15 24.14
C TYR A 346 -13.42 5.63 23.97
N LEU A 347 -12.99 5.85 22.74
CA LEU A 347 -11.62 6.21 22.40
C LEU A 347 -11.26 7.64 22.84
N SER A 348 -12.18 8.61 22.74
CA SER A 348 -11.98 10.00 23.15
C SER A 348 -11.90 10.15 24.68
N ILE A 349 -12.61 9.30 25.44
CA ILE A 349 -12.57 9.30 26.91
C ILE A 349 -11.41 8.47 27.47
N PHE A 350 -11.28 7.18 27.10
CA PHE A 350 -10.30 6.27 27.73
C PHE A 350 -8.92 6.29 27.07
N GLU A 351 -8.84 6.66 25.80
CA GLU A 351 -7.62 6.58 25.01
C GLU A 351 -7.37 7.89 24.22
N SER A 352 -7.62 9.03 24.86
CA SER A 352 -7.57 10.39 24.25
C SER A 352 -6.27 10.76 23.53
N ARG A 353 -5.19 10.01 23.78
CA ARG A 353 -3.86 10.14 23.12
C ARG A 353 -3.61 9.13 21.99
N SER A 354 -4.61 8.30 21.66
CA SER A 354 -4.48 7.23 20.67
C SER A 354 -4.33 7.78 19.25
N GLU A 355 -3.34 7.29 18.51
CA GLU A 355 -3.13 7.64 17.10
C GLU A 355 -4.31 7.25 16.20
N LEU A 356 -5.19 6.34 16.65
CA LEU A 356 -6.45 6.04 15.97
C LEU A 356 -7.36 7.29 15.85
N LEU A 357 -7.25 8.27 16.76
CA LEU A 357 -7.96 9.54 16.66
C LEU A 357 -7.41 10.44 15.54
N LEU A 358 -6.23 10.19 14.97
CA LEU A 358 -5.67 11.01 13.88
C LEU A 358 -6.36 10.77 12.51
N TYR A 359 -7.20 9.73 12.41
CA TYR A 359 -7.93 9.41 11.19
C TYR A 359 -9.03 10.45 10.88
N PRO A 360 -9.11 11.00 9.65
CA PRO A 360 -10.19 11.90 9.22
C PRO A 360 -11.59 11.28 9.30
N GLN A 361 -11.67 9.97 9.42
CA GLN A 361 -12.91 9.24 9.66
C GLN A 361 -13.47 9.49 11.08
N LEU A 362 -12.62 9.84 12.06
CA LEU A 362 -13.01 10.01 13.48
C LEU A 362 -12.98 11.47 13.98
N ARG A 363 -12.38 12.39 13.22
CA ARG A 363 -12.29 13.83 13.56
C ARG A 363 -12.77 14.76 12.45
N MET A 364 -13.17 15.96 12.83
CA MET A 364 -13.49 17.07 11.93
C MET A 364 -13.07 18.39 12.61
N ASN A 365 -12.45 19.31 11.87
CA ASN A 365 -12.00 20.62 12.37
C ASN A 365 -11.09 20.60 13.62
N GLY A 366 -10.46 19.45 13.92
CA GLY A 366 -9.63 19.24 15.12
C GLY A 366 -10.38 18.59 16.29
N GLU A 367 -11.71 18.51 16.26
CA GLU A 367 -12.53 17.85 17.27
C GLU A 367 -12.88 16.41 16.85
N THR A 368 -13.22 15.56 17.81
CA THR A 368 -13.75 14.22 17.53
C THR A 368 -15.21 14.32 17.07
N ARG A 369 -15.66 13.37 16.23
CA ARG A 369 -16.95 13.49 15.52
C ARG A 369 -17.97 12.42 15.87
N GLU A 370 -17.90 11.84 17.07
CA GLU A 370 -18.85 10.85 17.60
C GLU A 370 -20.32 11.28 17.38
N LYS A 371 -20.63 12.55 17.69
CA LYS A 371 -22.00 13.09 17.66
C LYS A 371 -22.59 13.28 16.25
N HIS A 372 -21.80 13.00 15.21
CA HIS A 372 -22.25 12.96 13.80
C HIS A 372 -22.57 11.54 13.30
N TYR A 373 -22.48 10.52 14.16
CA TYR A 373 -22.80 9.12 13.83
C TYR A 373 -24.11 8.66 14.49
N LEU A 374 -24.89 7.87 13.75
CA LEU A 374 -26.25 7.47 14.13
C LEU A 374 -26.33 6.56 15.37
N ASP A 375 -25.22 5.92 15.77
CA ASP A 375 -25.15 5.05 16.94
C ASP A 375 -24.74 5.78 18.24
N TYR A 376 -24.36 7.06 18.14
CA TYR A 376 -24.01 7.92 19.26
C TYR A 376 -25.08 7.90 20.37
N SER A 377 -24.66 8.03 21.62
CA SER A 377 -25.56 8.04 22.77
C SER A 377 -24.94 8.79 23.94
N ASP A 378 -25.64 9.85 24.41
CA ASP A 378 -25.26 10.59 25.61
C ASP A 378 -25.25 9.70 26.87
N ARG A 379 -26.06 8.63 26.90
CA ARG A 379 -26.03 7.61 27.96
C ARG A 379 -24.71 6.84 27.96
N TRP A 380 -24.21 6.45 26.79
CA TRP A 380 -22.93 5.74 26.67
C TRP A 380 -21.76 6.67 27.04
N GLU A 381 -21.77 7.92 26.58
CA GLU A 381 -20.78 8.93 26.98
C GLU A 381 -20.77 9.15 28.50
N ASN A 382 -21.94 9.32 29.13
CA ASN A 382 -22.06 9.46 30.59
C ASN A 382 -21.58 8.21 31.35
N ILE A 383 -21.94 7.00 30.91
CA ILE A 383 -21.45 5.74 31.51
C ILE A 383 -19.92 5.67 31.44
N LEU A 384 -19.32 5.99 30.29
CA LEU A 384 -17.86 6.01 30.13
C LEU A 384 -17.19 7.01 31.08
N LEU A 385 -17.74 8.23 31.22
CA LEU A 385 -17.23 9.23 32.18
C LEU A 385 -17.32 8.73 33.63
N VAL A 386 -18.42 8.09 34.03
CA VAL A 386 -18.57 7.52 35.38
C VAL A 386 -17.58 6.38 35.64
N ILE A 387 -17.30 5.54 34.64
CA ILE A 387 -16.28 4.49 34.75
C ILE A 387 -14.89 5.11 34.88
N LEU A 388 -14.56 6.14 34.07
CA LEU A 388 -13.27 6.81 34.12
C LEU A 388 -13.03 7.51 35.47
N ASP A 389 -14.04 8.23 35.98
CA ASP A 389 -13.99 8.88 37.30
C ASP A 389 -13.72 7.87 38.41
N ALA A 390 -14.45 6.76 38.44
CA ALA A 390 -14.35 5.75 39.50
C ALA A 390 -13.00 4.98 39.49
N ILE A 391 -12.33 4.91 38.33
CA ILE A 391 -10.97 4.35 38.20
C ILE A 391 -9.90 5.38 38.56
N SER A 392 -10.09 6.64 38.13
CA SER A 392 -9.08 7.71 38.27
C SER A 392 -9.07 8.33 39.67
N MET A 393 -10.23 8.37 40.35
CA MET A 393 -10.37 8.77 41.75
C MET A 393 -11.16 7.69 42.52
N PRO A 394 -10.48 6.61 42.98
CA PRO A 394 -11.12 5.53 43.71
C PRO A 394 -11.79 6.02 45.00
N THR A 395 -13.12 5.92 45.06
CA THR A 395 -13.89 6.17 46.28
C THR A 395 -14.11 4.89 47.08
N GLU A 396 -14.79 4.99 48.22
CA GLU A 396 -15.24 3.83 49.01
C GLU A 396 -16.35 3.02 48.29
N LEU A 397 -17.08 3.64 47.36
CA LEU A 397 -18.10 2.97 46.56
C LEU A 397 -17.45 2.06 45.50
N SER A 398 -18.09 0.93 45.20
CA SER A 398 -17.68 0.11 44.06
C SER A 398 -17.98 0.84 42.73
N LEU A 399 -17.34 0.37 41.65
CA LEU A 399 -17.64 0.83 40.29
C LEU A 399 -19.13 0.62 39.94
N LEU A 400 -19.69 -0.50 40.41
CA LEU A 400 -21.10 -0.86 40.22
C LEU A 400 -22.03 0.09 40.98
N ASP A 401 -21.75 0.41 42.24
CA ASP A 401 -22.56 1.34 43.04
C ASP A 401 -22.47 2.77 42.48
N SER A 402 -21.30 3.16 41.95
CA SER A 402 -21.09 4.43 41.27
C SER A 402 -21.96 4.58 40.02
N LEU A 403 -22.08 3.51 39.21
CA LEU A 403 -22.93 3.47 38.02
C LEU A 403 -24.43 3.42 38.35
N ILE A 404 -24.82 2.65 39.38
CA ILE A 404 -26.20 2.66 39.91
C ILE A 404 -26.58 4.07 40.37
N LYS A 405 -25.69 4.76 41.09
CA LYS A 405 -25.94 6.09 41.66
C LYS A 405 -25.93 7.23 40.64
N ARG A 406 -25.07 7.19 39.62
CA ARG A 406 -24.86 8.30 38.66
C ARG A 406 -25.53 8.10 37.30
N CYS A 407 -25.77 6.87 36.87
CA CYS A 407 -26.40 6.55 35.58
C CYS A 407 -27.79 5.90 35.72
N SER A 408 -28.27 5.66 36.96
CA SER A 408 -29.45 4.83 37.26
C SER A 408 -29.35 3.40 36.71
N ASP A 409 -28.14 2.92 36.42
CA ASP A 409 -27.92 1.68 35.67
C ASP A 409 -27.81 0.47 36.59
N SER A 410 -28.95 -0.16 36.87
CA SER A 410 -29.09 -1.29 37.80
C SER A 410 -28.69 -2.65 37.20
N ASN A 411 -28.09 -2.71 36.00
CA ASN A 411 -27.84 -3.92 35.23
C ASN A 411 -26.72 -4.84 35.76
N LYS A 412 -26.86 -5.32 37.01
CA LYS A 412 -26.00 -6.37 37.61
C LYS A 412 -25.91 -7.66 36.77
N HIS A 413 -26.85 -7.88 35.84
CA HIS A 413 -26.94 -9.09 35.02
C HIS A 413 -25.97 -9.13 33.82
N ARG A 414 -25.49 -7.99 33.29
CA ARG A 414 -24.76 -7.98 32.00
C ARG A 414 -23.40 -8.69 32.03
N LEU A 415 -22.76 -8.82 33.20
CA LEU A 415 -21.50 -9.59 33.36
C LEU A 415 -21.67 -11.10 33.11
N ASN A 416 -22.90 -11.59 33.19
CA ASN A 416 -23.28 -12.98 32.91
C ASN A 416 -24.08 -13.14 31.60
N ASP A 417 -24.21 -12.08 30.80
CA ASP A 417 -24.88 -12.10 29.50
C ASP A 417 -24.18 -13.06 28.53
N ASP A 418 -24.95 -13.95 27.91
CA ASP A 418 -24.44 -14.89 26.90
C ASP A 418 -24.01 -14.18 25.62
N MET A 419 -24.60 -13.02 25.29
CA MET A 419 -24.14 -12.17 24.18
C MET A 419 -22.77 -11.54 24.47
N LEU A 420 -22.48 -11.17 25.72
CA LEU A 420 -21.15 -10.70 26.12
C LEU A 420 -20.11 -11.83 26.02
N LYS A 421 -20.44 -13.05 26.48
CA LYS A 421 -19.58 -14.23 26.32
C LYS A 421 -19.35 -14.56 24.84
N HIS A 422 -20.39 -14.50 24.02
CA HIS A 422 -20.32 -14.73 22.58
C HIS A 422 -19.45 -13.67 21.87
N CYS A 423 -19.56 -12.40 22.28
CA CYS A 423 -18.69 -11.32 21.82
C CYS A 423 -17.22 -11.58 22.20
N TRP A 424 -16.93 -11.91 23.47
CA TRP A 424 -15.57 -12.27 23.91
C TRP A 424 -14.98 -13.46 23.15
N ASN A 425 -15.78 -14.47 22.83
CA ASN A 425 -15.35 -15.61 22.01
C ASN A 425 -15.01 -15.19 20.57
N HIS A 426 -15.82 -14.31 19.94
CA HIS A 426 -15.52 -13.79 18.60
C HIS A 426 -14.27 -12.89 18.57
N TYR A 427 -14.04 -12.10 19.62
CA TYR A 427 -12.89 -11.19 19.75
C TYR A 427 -11.63 -11.83 20.33
N ASP A 428 -11.66 -13.14 20.64
CA ASP A 428 -10.53 -13.89 21.19
C ASP A 428 -10.01 -13.29 22.52
N VAL A 429 -10.93 -12.98 23.45
CA VAL A 429 -10.62 -12.41 24.77
C VAL A 429 -10.39 -13.53 25.79
N ASN A 430 -9.14 -13.66 26.25
CA ASN A 430 -8.71 -14.72 27.15
C ASN A 430 -9.37 -14.64 28.54
N GLY A 431 -9.35 -15.78 29.26
CA GLY A 431 -10.00 -15.90 30.57
C GLY A 431 -9.49 -14.93 31.64
N GLN A 432 -8.20 -14.57 31.62
CA GLN A 432 -7.61 -13.63 32.59
C GLN A 432 -8.18 -12.21 32.40
N THR A 433 -8.31 -11.75 31.15
CA THR A 433 -8.96 -10.46 30.84
C THR A 433 -10.43 -10.46 31.25
N GLN A 434 -11.17 -11.56 30.97
CA GLN A 434 -12.57 -11.66 31.41
C GLN A 434 -12.71 -11.67 32.94
N GLU A 435 -11.82 -12.38 33.65
CA GLU A 435 -11.81 -12.44 35.12
C GLU A 435 -11.45 -11.09 35.74
N PHE A 436 -10.46 -10.37 35.19
CA PHE A 436 -10.13 -9.00 35.59
C PHE A 436 -11.35 -8.08 35.46
N ILE A 437 -12.03 -8.09 34.31
CA ILE A 437 -13.25 -7.29 34.10
C ILE A 437 -14.32 -7.64 35.13
N ARG A 438 -14.60 -8.93 35.38
CA ARG A 438 -15.59 -9.36 36.40
C ARG A 438 -15.21 -8.91 37.82
N LYS A 439 -13.92 -8.92 38.18
CA LYS A 439 -13.43 -8.44 39.48
C LYS A 439 -13.61 -6.94 39.66
N SER A 440 -13.48 -6.13 38.60
CA SER A 440 -13.71 -4.67 38.66
C SER A 440 -15.13 -4.25 39.09
N PHE A 441 -16.11 -5.15 38.97
CA PHE A 441 -17.51 -4.92 39.38
C PHE A 441 -17.95 -5.73 40.60
N SER A 442 -17.06 -6.52 41.19
CA SER A 442 -17.28 -7.16 42.48
C SER A 442 -17.11 -6.14 43.60
N SER A 443 -17.86 -6.26 44.70
CA SER A 443 -17.62 -5.45 45.89
C SER A 443 -16.23 -5.77 46.48
N LYS A 444 -15.59 -4.76 47.07
CA LYS A 444 -14.43 -4.95 47.95
C LYS A 444 -14.85 -5.68 49.24
#